data_AF-A0A9C8GJL9-F1
#
_entry.id   AF-A0A9C8GJL9-F1
#
_cell.length_a   1.000
_cell.length_b   1.000
_cell.length_c   1.000
_cell.angle_alpha   90.00
_cell.angle_beta   90.00
_cell.angle_gamma   90.00
#
_symmetry.space_group_name_H-M   'P 1'
#
loop_
_entity.id
_entity.type
_entity.pdbx_description
1 polymer ?
#
loop_
_entity_poly.entity_id
_entity_poly.type
_entity_poly.pdbx_seq_one_letter_code
_entity_poly.pdbx_strand_id
1 'polypeptide(L)'
;MGTMLQDAGLPVGGAPEAWLLENPDAVKGVHRAYLDAGADLILSCTFGGNRARLKQVGLESRVAEVNRRAVEIARAAVADAAAYVAAAYV
;
A
#
# COMPACT_ATOMS: atom_id res chain seq x y z
N MET A 1 -2.74 7.85 3.58
CA MET A 1 -3.14 6.72 2.72
C MET A 1 -4.44 6.06 3.16
N GLY A 2 -4.61 5.67 4.43
CA GLY A 2 -5.81 4.96 4.89
C GLY A 2 -7.16 5.58 4.51
N THR A 3 -7.33 6.90 4.66
CA THR A 3 -8.56 7.61 4.26
C THR A 3 -8.81 7.57 2.75
N MET A 4 -7.79 7.85 1.94
CA MET A 4 -7.90 7.76 0.47
C MET A 4 -8.18 6.34 -0.02
N LEU A 5 -7.69 5.32 0.71
CA LEU A 5 -8.03 3.93 0.40
C LEU A 5 -9.49 3.61 0.74
N GLN A 6 -10.03 4.18 1.83
CA GLN A 6 -11.46 4.06 2.15
C GLN A 6 -12.33 4.72 1.08
N ASP A 7 -11.95 5.91 0.63
CA ASP A 7 -12.62 6.59 -0.49
C ASP A 7 -12.52 5.77 -1.79
N ALA A 8 -11.44 5.00 -1.97
CA ALA A 8 -11.25 4.07 -3.09
C ALA A 8 -11.96 2.70 -2.90
N GLY A 9 -12.68 2.49 -1.80
CA GLY A 9 -13.49 1.29 -1.57
C GLY A 9 -12.96 0.30 -0.52
N LEU A 10 -11.87 0.61 0.19
CA LEU A 10 -11.43 -0.18 1.35
C LEU A 10 -12.50 -0.10 2.46
N PRO A 11 -13.03 -1.23 2.96
CA PRO A 11 -13.98 -1.21 4.07
C PRO A 11 -13.39 -0.55 5.32
N VAL A 12 -14.24 0.14 6.10
CA VAL A 12 -13.84 0.69 7.40
C VAL A 12 -13.33 -0.43 8.30
N GLY A 13 -12.11 -0.26 8.83
CA GLY A 13 -11.43 -1.28 9.63
C GLY A 13 -10.78 -2.42 8.83
N GLY A 14 -10.89 -2.40 7.49
CA GLY A 14 -10.21 -3.35 6.61
C GLY A 14 -8.68 -3.21 6.68
N ALA A 15 -7.97 -4.27 6.32
CA ALA A 15 -6.50 -4.29 6.28
C ALA A 15 -6.01 -3.90 4.87
N PRO A 16 -5.39 -2.71 4.68
CA PRO A 16 -4.82 -2.30 3.41
C PRO A 16 -3.87 -3.33 2.79
N GLU A 17 -3.10 -4.00 3.65
CA GLU A 17 -2.08 -4.98 3.29
C GLU A 17 -2.67 -6.26 2.67
N ALA A 18 -3.88 -6.63 3.07
CA ALA A 18 -4.61 -7.72 2.43
C ALA A 18 -5.32 -7.21 1.17
N TRP A 19 -5.97 -6.06 1.27
CA TRP A 19 -6.81 -5.50 0.21
C TRP A 19 -6.02 -5.19 -1.06
N LEU A 20 -4.74 -4.78 -0.94
CA LEU A 20 -3.86 -4.53 -2.09
C LEU A 20 -3.60 -5.77 -2.95
N LEU A 21 -3.74 -6.99 -2.40
CA LEU A 21 -3.55 -8.23 -3.16
C LEU A 21 -4.67 -8.41 -4.18
N GLU A 22 -5.88 -8.01 -3.81
CA GLU A 22 -7.09 -8.11 -4.64
C GLU A 22 -7.33 -6.84 -5.47
N ASN A 23 -6.86 -5.67 -4.97
CA ASN A 23 -7.13 -4.37 -5.56
C ASN A 23 -5.84 -3.57 -5.84
N PRO A 24 -4.84 -4.13 -6.56
CA PRO A 24 -3.55 -3.48 -6.74
C PRO A 24 -3.64 -2.15 -7.51
N ASP A 25 -4.57 -2.06 -8.47
CA ASP A 25 -4.75 -0.86 -9.30
C ASP A 25 -5.36 0.30 -8.51
N ALA A 26 -6.28 0.01 -7.58
CA ALA A 26 -6.84 1.03 -6.69
C ALA A 26 -5.75 1.64 -5.79
N VAL A 27 -4.88 0.79 -5.23
CA VAL A 27 -3.74 1.24 -4.40
C VAL A 27 -2.73 2.04 -5.23
N LYS A 28 -2.44 1.60 -6.47
CA LYS A 28 -1.60 2.34 -7.41
C LYS A 28 -2.20 3.72 -7.72
N GLY A 29 -3.52 3.80 -7.93
CA GLY A 29 -4.24 5.05 -8.17
C GLY A 29 -4.10 6.03 -7.01
N VAL A 30 -4.21 5.54 -5.76
CA VAL A 30 -3.99 6.37 -4.56
C VAL A 30 -2.56 6.89 -4.49
N HIS A 31 -1.55 6.06 -4.79
CA HIS A 31 -0.16 6.54 -4.90
C HIS A 31 -0.02 7.62 -5.97
N ARG A 32 -0.64 7.44 -7.13
CA ARG A 32 -0.57 8.41 -8.22
C ARG A 32 -1.23 9.73 -7.85
N ALA A 33 -2.36 9.70 -7.15
CA ALA A 33 -3.01 10.91 -6.65
C ALA A 33 -2.10 11.74 -5.72
N TYR A 34 -1.27 11.09 -4.88
CA TYR A 34 -0.27 11.79 -4.08
C TYR A 34 0.82 12.45 -4.96
N LEU A 35 1.31 11.76 -5.98
CA LEU A 35 2.30 12.30 -6.92
C LEU A 35 1.75 13.49 -7.71
N ASP A 36 0.52 13.36 -8.23
CA ASP A 36 -0.15 14.41 -9.00
C ASP A 36 -0.46 15.65 -8.13
N ALA A 37 -0.60 15.46 -6.81
CA ALA A 37 -0.70 16.54 -5.83
C ALA A 37 0.65 17.20 -5.47
N GLY A 38 1.75 16.75 -6.09
CA GLY A 38 3.09 17.32 -5.91
C GLY A 38 3.96 16.60 -4.87
N ALA A 39 3.64 15.37 -4.48
CA ALA A 39 4.51 14.61 -3.57
C ALA A 39 5.78 14.11 -4.29
N ASP A 40 6.95 14.40 -3.72
CA ASP A 40 8.24 13.87 -4.19
C ASP A 40 8.56 12.48 -3.61
N LEU A 41 7.79 12.03 -2.61
CA LEU A 41 7.98 10.76 -1.92
C LEU A 41 6.64 10.12 -1.59
N ILE A 42 6.54 8.82 -1.89
CA ILE A 42 5.39 7.99 -1.48
C ILE A 42 5.84 6.89 -0.50
N LEU A 43 4.97 6.60 0.46
CA LEU A 43 5.14 5.47 1.38
C LEU A 43 4.45 4.24 0.83
N SER A 44 5.07 3.06 0.88
CA SER A 44 4.37 1.81 0.55
C SER A 44 3.28 1.47 1.58
N CYS A 45 2.26 0.71 1.16
CA CYS A 45 1.23 0.18 2.06
C CYS A 45 1.76 -0.99 2.93
N THR A 46 2.77 -0.73 3.75
CA THR A 46 3.47 -1.75 4.57
C THR A 46 3.36 -1.52 6.08
N PHE A 47 2.63 -0.49 6.53
CA PHE A 47 2.54 -0.12 7.95
C PHE A 47 1.99 -1.26 8.83
N GLY A 48 0.94 -1.94 8.38
CA GLY A 48 0.39 -3.15 9.00
C GLY A 48 1.01 -4.45 8.48
N GLY A 49 2.11 -4.36 7.73
CA GLY A 49 2.81 -5.46 7.08
C GLY A 49 3.62 -6.34 8.03
N ASN A 50 3.15 -6.54 9.26
CA ASN A 50 3.81 -7.35 10.28
C ASN A 50 2.94 -8.56 10.66
N ARG A 51 3.59 -9.59 11.22
CA ARG A 51 2.92 -10.86 11.53
C ARG A 51 1.70 -10.70 12.46
N ALA A 52 1.79 -9.81 13.45
CA ALA A 52 0.72 -9.63 14.44
C ALA A 52 -0.54 -9.05 13.81
N ARG A 53 -0.38 -8.05 12.93
CA ARG A 53 -1.49 -7.42 12.22
C ARG A 53 -2.05 -8.32 11.13
N LEU A 54 -1.19 -8.98 10.34
CA LEU A 54 -1.62 -9.90 9.28
C LEU A 54 -2.32 -11.15 9.81
N LYS A 55 -2.05 -11.57 11.05
CA LYS A 55 -2.80 -12.66 11.72
C LYS A 55 -4.30 -12.37 11.81
N GLN A 56 -4.70 -11.10 11.93
CA GLN A 56 -6.12 -10.73 12.03
C GLN A 56 -6.88 -10.99 10.72
N VAL A 57 -6.17 -11.18 9.62
CA VAL A 57 -6.71 -11.44 8.28
C VAL A 57 -6.19 -12.76 7.68
N GLY A 58 -5.57 -13.63 8.48
CA GLY A 58 -5.08 -14.95 8.06
C GLY A 58 -3.89 -14.94 7.11
N LEU A 59 -3.07 -13.87 7.11
CA LEU A 59 -1.91 -13.69 6.24
C LEU A 59 -0.58 -13.69 7.00
N GLU A 60 -0.54 -14.17 8.25
CA GLU A 60 0.66 -14.15 9.11
C GLU A 60 1.86 -14.92 8.55
N SER A 61 1.64 -15.89 7.65
CA SER A 61 2.67 -16.65 6.96
C SER A 61 3.16 -15.98 5.66
N ARG A 62 2.45 -14.95 5.19
CA ARG A 62 2.68 -14.27 3.90
C ARG A 62 3.25 -12.85 4.05
N VAL A 63 3.77 -12.51 5.22
CA VAL A 63 4.33 -11.18 5.54
C VAL A 63 5.28 -10.66 4.46
N ALA A 64 6.28 -11.47 4.08
CA ALA A 64 7.28 -11.06 3.10
C ALA A 64 6.69 -10.86 1.70
N GLU A 65 5.73 -11.69 1.31
CA GLU A 65 5.05 -11.60 0.03
C GLU A 65 4.20 -10.33 -0.06
N VAL A 66 3.38 -10.08 0.98
CA VAL A 66 2.52 -8.90 1.09
C VAL A 66 3.34 -7.62 1.01
N ASN A 67 4.43 -7.54 1.79
CA ASN A 67 5.29 -6.35 1.78
C ASN A 67 6.01 -6.16 0.45
N ARG A 68 6.50 -7.24 -0.16
CA ARG A 68 7.11 -7.16 -1.50
C ARG A 68 6.10 -6.63 -2.51
N ARG A 69 4.86 -7.15 -2.49
CA ARG A 69 3.80 -6.70 -3.41
C ARG A 69 3.45 -5.22 -3.19
N ALA A 70 3.35 -4.78 -1.94
CA ALA A 70 3.10 -3.38 -1.62
C ALA A 70 4.19 -2.44 -2.18
N VAL A 71 5.47 -2.85 -2.08
CA VAL A 71 6.59 -2.08 -2.65
C VAL A 71 6.56 -2.10 -4.19
N GLU A 72 6.26 -3.23 -4.81
CA GLU A 72 6.12 -3.33 -6.28
C GLU A 72 5.04 -2.38 -6.81
N ILE A 73 3.88 -2.33 -6.15
CA ILE A 73 2.77 -1.43 -6.52
C ILE A 73 3.21 0.04 -6.39
N ALA A 74 3.87 0.40 -5.28
CA ALA A 74 4.39 1.75 -5.08
C ALA A 74 5.43 2.11 -6.15
N ARG A 75 6.37 1.21 -6.46
CA ARG A 75 7.36 1.41 -7.54
C ARG A 75 6.71 1.57 -8.90
N ALA A 76 5.66 0.81 -9.19
CA ALA A 76 4.92 0.93 -10.44
C ALA A 76 4.16 2.27 -10.55
N ALA A 77 3.80 2.91 -9.43
CA ALA A 77 3.14 4.22 -9.43
C ALA A 77 4.11 5.37 -9.76
N VAL A 78 5.39 5.25 -9.36
CA VAL A 78 6.44 6.25 -9.62
C VAL A 78 7.24 6.00 -10.89
N ALA A 79 6.97 4.92 -11.64
CA ALA A 79 7.76 4.56 -12.83
C ALA A 79 7.87 5.71 -13.85
N ASP A 80 6.83 6.54 -13.95
CA ASP A 80 6.74 7.69 -14.85
C ASP A 80 6.87 9.05 -14.11
N ALA A 81 7.36 9.06 -12.87
CA ALA A 81 7.51 10.25 -12.05
C ALA A 81 8.91 10.30 -11.40
N ALA A 82 9.51 11.48 -11.28
CA ALA A 82 10.77 11.67 -10.58
C ALA A 82 10.55 11.69 -9.05
N ALA A 83 10.06 10.58 -8.49
CA ALA A 83 9.67 10.47 -7.08
C ALA A 83 10.27 9.23 -6.39
N TYR A 84 10.49 9.33 -5.08
CA TYR A 84 11.08 8.28 -4.25
C TYR A 84 10.01 7.38 -3.62
N VAL A 85 10.36 6.11 -3.40
CA VAL A 85 9.54 5.15 -2.65
C VAL A 85 10.24 4.83 -1.33
N ALA A 86 9.54 5.03 -0.22
CA ALA A 86 10.00 4.60 1.10
C ALA A 86 9.09 3.51 1.68
N ALA A 87 9.68 2.54 2.36
CA ALA A 87 8.93 1.54 3.10
C ALA A 87 8.43 2.14 4.42
N ALA A 88 7.12 2.10 4.67
CA ALA A 88 6.59 2.40 5.99
C ALA A 88 6.77 1.16 6.86
N TYR A 89 7.83 1.11 7.67
CA TYR A 89 8.08 0.03 8.63
C TYR A 89 7.83 0.55 10.05
N VAL A 90 7.16 -0.26 10.87
CA VAL A 90 7.14 -0.15 12.34
C VAL A 90 7.46 -1.51 12.91
#